data_AF-A0A5M4B617-F1
#
_entry.id   AF-A0A5M4B617-F1
#
_cell.length_a   1.000
_cell.length_b   1.000
_cell.length_c   1.000
_cell.angle_alpha   90.00
_cell.angle_beta   90.00
_cell.angle_gamma   90.00
#
_symmetry.space_group_name_H-M   'P 1'
#
loop_
_entity.id
_entity.type
_entity.pdbx_description
1 polymer ?
#
loop_
_entity_poly.entity_id
_entity_poly.type
_entity_poly.pdbx_seq_one_letter_code
_entity_poly.pdbx_strand_id
1 'polypeptide(L)'
;MAKQMTFKQEHYTAVADFIAVSFERDLSDFSQTFKTMNDSYLEKFKQAIETAKNSVSATELRMQQKETTKNLYEKAKELSNIVLLLKKYAKRANVDVSMLQETANQLRAKNVETPIKTLRDALPYLTSAANKMEDMPDNFLDKILPLITSLENLNTEQNRLMNEGKKISNERKPIYKNLYKYISEIADAGKIIYKDSYKKSEYTISKILARVQSKVKDLKEKE
;
A
#
# COMPACT_ATOMS: atom_id res chain seq x y z
N MET A 1 -2.61 22.33 23.56
CA MET A 1 -2.85 22.72 22.15
C MET A 1 -3.79 21.69 21.53
N ALA A 2 -4.95 22.11 21.00
CA ALA A 2 -5.91 21.17 20.42
C ALA A 2 -5.30 20.53 19.17
N LYS A 3 -5.25 19.19 19.14
CA LYS A 3 -4.76 18.41 18.00
C LYS A 3 -5.59 18.79 16.77
N GLN A 4 -4.94 19.35 15.75
CA GLN A 4 -5.60 19.73 14.51
C GLN A 4 -6.17 18.46 13.85
N MET A 5 -7.50 18.36 13.76
CA MET A 5 -8.14 17.20 13.14
C MET A 5 -7.87 17.22 11.63
N THR A 6 -7.07 16.27 11.15
CA THR A 6 -6.80 16.11 9.72
C THR A 6 -7.95 15.35 9.07
N PHE A 7 -8.58 15.95 8.05
CA PHE A 7 -9.62 15.27 7.27
C PHE A 7 -8.96 14.29 6.28
N LYS A 8 -8.95 13.00 6.65
CA LYS A 8 -8.37 11.92 5.86
C LYS A 8 -9.42 11.24 4.99
N GLN A 9 -8.95 10.58 3.91
CA GLN A 9 -9.78 9.83 2.97
C GLN A 9 -10.68 8.78 3.65
N GLU A 10 -10.21 8.14 4.72
CA GLU A 10 -10.96 7.16 5.53
C GLU A 10 -12.22 7.76 6.20
N HIS A 11 -12.31 9.08 6.30
CA HIS A 11 -13.46 9.78 6.87
C HIS A 11 -14.43 10.30 5.82
N TYR A 12 -14.09 10.24 4.52
CA TYR A 12 -14.87 10.92 3.48
C TYR A 12 -16.28 10.37 3.35
N THR A 13 -16.44 9.04 3.32
CA THR A 13 -17.76 8.39 3.21
C THR A 13 -18.62 8.67 4.43
N ALA A 14 -18.07 8.52 5.64
CA ALA A 14 -18.79 8.80 6.88
C ALA A 14 -19.23 10.28 6.98
N VAL A 15 -18.33 11.22 6.70
CA VAL A 15 -18.67 12.66 6.68
C VAL A 15 -19.72 12.96 5.59
N ALA A 16 -19.58 12.35 4.42
CA ALA A 16 -20.55 12.53 3.34
C ALA A 16 -21.94 12.00 3.70
N ASP A 17 -22.05 10.84 4.36
CA ASP A 17 -23.33 10.30 4.85
C ASP A 17 -24.01 11.27 5.82
N PHE A 18 -23.27 11.86 6.76
CA PHE A 18 -23.80 12.88 7.67
C PHE A 18 -24.30 14.13 6.93
N ILE A 19 -23.54 14.60 5.93
CA ILE A 19 -23.93 15.75 5.12
C ILE A 19 -25.15 15.41 4.26
N ALA A 20 -25.22 14.21 3.68
CA ALA A 20 -26.32 13.79 2.82
C ALA A 20 -27.65 13.79 3.56
N VAL A 21 -27.69 13.27 4.79
CA VAL A 21 -28.90 13.29 5.64
C VAL A 21 -29.37 14.72 5.90
N SER A 22 -28.44 15.61 6.23
CA SER A 22 -28.76 17.01 6.53
C SER A 22 -29.21 17.75 5.26
N PHE A 23 -28.49 17.56 4.16
CA PHE A 23 -28.77 18.17 2.86
C PHE A 23 -30.12 17.72 2.27
N GLU A 24 -30.47 16.45 2.39
CA GLU A 24 -31.77 15.93 1.96
C GLU A 24 -32.93 16.55 2.76
N ARG A 25 -32.81 16.63 4.09
CA ARG A 25 -33.81 17.29 4.94
C ARG A 25 -34.00 18.76 4.57
N ASP A 26 -32.92 19.42 4.22
CA ASP A 26 -32.85 20.87 4.01
C ASP A 26 -32.92 21.27 2.53
N LEU A 27 -33.23 20.34 1.63
CA LEU A 27 -33.09 20.51 0.19
C LEU A 27 -33.90 21.68 -0.38
N SER A 28 -35.05 21.99 0.22
CA SER A 28 -35.88 23.13 -0.18
C SER A 28 -35.14 24.46 -0.02
N ASP A 29 -34.51 24.68 1.14
CA ASP A 29 -33.76 25.90 1.46
C ASP A 29 -32.53 26.05 0.54
N PHE A 30 -31.87 24.93 0.24
CA PHE A 30 -30.77 24.88 -0.71
C PHE A 30 -31.21 25.20 -2.14
N SER A 31 -32.30 24.61 -2.61
CA SER A 31 -32.79 24.79 -3.98
C SER A 31 -33.28 26.22 -4.24
N GLN A 32 -33.81 26.90 -3.20
CA GLN A 32 -34.19 28.31 -3.27
C GLN A 32 -32.98 29.24 -3.37
N THR A 33 -31.90 28.94 -2.66
CA THR A 33 -30.69 29.78 -2.63
C THR A 33 -29.74 29.48 -3.78
N PHE A 34 -29.55 28.19 -4.11
CA PHE A 34 -28.67 27.67 -5.14
C PHE A 34 -29.45 26.71 -6.04
N LYS A 35 -29.99 27.24 -7.16
CA LYS A 35 -30.84 26.49 -8.10
C LYS A 35 -30.26 25.15 -8.58
N THR A 36 -28.94 25.01 -8.60
CA THR A 36 -28.22 23.79 -9.01
C THR A 36 -28.17 22.70 -7.94
N MET A 37 -28.38 23.04 -6.66
CA MET A 37 -28.38 22.11 -5.53
C MET A 37 -29.79 21.57 -5.25
N ASN A 38 -30.34 20.87 -6.25
CA ASN A 38 -31.69 20.29 -6.25
C ASN A 38 -31.66 18.76 -6.12
N ASP A 39 -32.81 18.10 -6.29
CA ASP A 39 -32.95 16.64 -6.21
C ASP A 39 -31.91 15.90 -7.07
N SER A 40 -31.69 16.36 -8.31
CA SER A 40 -30.69 15.74 -9.21
C SER A 40 -29.26 15.85 -8.67
N TYR A 41 -28.94 16.94 -7.97
CA TYR A 41 -27.62 17.10 -7.35
C TYR A 41 -27.48 16.20 -6.11
N LEU A 42 -28.54 16.06 -5.30
CA LEU A 42 -28.59 15.13 -4.17
C LEU A 42 -28.41 13.68 -4.63
N GLU A 43 -29.09 13.26 -5.71
CA GLU A 43 -28.93 11.93 -6.29
C GLU A 43 -27.49 11.66 -6.73
N LYS A 44 -26.87 12.60 -7.45
CA LYS A 44 -25.47 12.49 -7.87
C LYS A 44 -24.52 12.42 -6.68
N PHE A 45 -24.79 13.17 -5.62
CA PHE A 45 -24.01 13.11 -4.39
C PHE A 45 -24.13 11.73 -3.72
N LYS A 46 -25.35 11.20 -3.55
CA LYS A 46 -25.58 9.85 -3.02
C LYS A 46 -24.89 8.76 -3.88
N GLN A 47 -24.95 8.88 -5.20
CA GLN A 47 -24.23 7.98 -6.11
C GLN A 47 -22.70 8.07 -5.94
N ALA A 48 -22.14 9.27 -5.72
CA ALA A 48 -20.72 9.46 -5.45
C ALA A 48 -20.30 8.81 -4.11
N ILE A 49 -21.16 8.86 -3.09
CA ILE A 49 -20.96 8.16 -1.81
C ILE A 49 -20.87 6.64 -2.03
N GLU A 50 -21.86 6.07 -2.72
CA GLU A 50 -21.91 4.62 -2.98
C GLU A 50 -20.75 4.16 -3.84
N THR A 51 -20.36 4.94 -4.85
CA THR A 51 -19.16 4.65 -5.67
C THR A 51 -17.90 4.62 -4.81
N ALA A 52 -17.76 5.51 -3.82
CA ALA A 52 -16.62 5.53 -2.92
C ALA A 52 -16.62 4.36 -1.93
N LYS A 53 -17.79 3.97 -1.40
CA LYS A 53 -17.96 2.80 -0.50
C LYS A 53 -17.64 1.50 -1.23
N ASN A 54 -18.08 1.37 -2.48
CA ASN A 54 -17.88 0.17 -3.30
C ASN A 54 -16.55 0.16 -4.07
N SER A 55 -15.71 1.20 -3.93
CA SER A 55 -14.39 1.22 -4.57
C SER A 55 -13.49 0.10 -4.03
N VAL A 56 -12.77 -0.56 -4.94
CA VAL A 56 -11.91 -1.72 -4.62
C VAL A 56 -10.98 -1.42 -3.45
N SER A 57 -11.06 -2.25 -2.41
CA SER A 57 -10.15 -2.19 -1.27
C SER A 57 -8.76 -2.65 -1.66
N ALA A 58 -7.74 -1.85 -1.35
CA ALA A 58 -6.35 -2.23 -1.57
C ALA A 58 -5.77 -3.08 -0.42
N THR A 59 -6.59 -3.51 0.54
CA THR A 59 -6.11 -4.18 1.76
C THR A 59 -5.50 -5.54 1.45
N GLU A 60 -6.18 -6.38 0.68
CA GLU A 60 -5.67 -7.70 0.28
C GLU A 60 -4.34 -7.58 -0.45
N LEU A 61 -4.29 -6.71 -1.48
CA LEU A 61 -3.07 -6.44 -2.22
C LEU A 61 -1.92 -5.97 -1.32
N ARG A 62 -2.19 -5.11 -0.33
CA ARG A 62 -1.18 -4.67 0.64
C ARG A 62 -0.68 -5.82 1.52
N MET A 63 -1.56 -6.75 1.90
CA MET A 63 -1.16 -7.93 2.66
C MET A 63 -0.26 -8.84 1.81
N GLN A 64 -0.66 -9.11 0.56
CA GLN A 64 0.13 -9.88 -0.40
C GLN A 64 1.51 -9.23 -0.65
N GLN A 65 1.58 -7.91 -0.87
CA GLN A 65 2.85 -7.20 -1.02
C GLN A 65 3.79 -7.37 0.19
N LYS A 66 3.24 -7.28 1.41
CA LYS A 66 4.01 -7.47 2.65
C LYS A 66 4.56 -8.89 2.75
N GLU A 67 3.72 -9.88 2.45
CA GLU A 67 4.10 -11.29 2.47
C GLU A 67 5.17 -11.60 1.43
N THR A 68 4.97 -11.20 0.17
CA THR A 68 5.96 -11.38 -0.91
C THR A 68 7.30 -10.73 -0.56
N THR A 69 7.27 -9.52 0.01
CA THR A 69 8.49 -8.82 0.43
C THR A 69 9.21 -9.54 1.57
N LYS A 70 8.45 -10.08 2.54
CA LYS A 70 9.01 -10.89 3.63
C LYS A 70 9.69 -12.14 3.06
N ASN A 71 9.01 -12.87 2.17
CA ASN A 71 9.53 -14.09 1.55
C ASN A 71 10.80 -13.80 0.72
N LEU A 72 10.84 -12.69 -0.01
CA LEU A 72 12.02 -12.23 -0.75
C LEU A 72 13.23 -12.07 0.18
N TYR A 73 13.05 -11.42 1.33
CA TYR A 73 14.15 -11.18 2.28
C TYR A 73 14.60 -12.45 3.00
N GLU A 74 13.66 -13.35 3.33
CA GLU A 74 14.00 -14.64 3.90
C GLU A 74 14.83 -15.49 2.92
N LYS A 75 14.43 -15.54 1.65
CA LYS A 75 15.16 -16.24 0.59
C LYS A 75 16.52 -15.60 0.27
N ALA A 76 16.61 -14.27 0.30
CA ALA A 76 17.88 -13.57 0.10
C ALA A 76 18.87 -13.87 1.24
N LYS A 77 18.37 -13.94 2.48
CA LYS A 77 19.16 -14.34 3.66
C LYS A 77 19.63 -15.79 3.54
N GLU A 78 18.75 -16.70 3.14
CA GLU A 78 19.07 -18.10 2.90
C GLU A 78 20.20 -18.23 1.86
N LEU A 79 20.06 -17.58 0.71
CA LEU A 79 21.07 -17.58 -0.35
C LEU A 79 22.39 -16.96 0.13
N SER A 80 22.36 -15.86 0.90
CA SER A 80 23.56 -15.23 1.46
C SER A 80 24.36 -16.20 2.35
N ASN A 81 23.67 -17.03 3.15
CA ASN A 81 24.31 -18.02 3.99
C ASN A 81 24.98 -19.13 3.17
N ILE A 82 24.32 -19.59 2.10
CA ILE A 82 24.88 -20.57 1.16
C ILE A 82 26.12 -19.99 0.46
N VAL A 83 26.06 -18.74 -0.01
CA VAL A 83 27.18 -18.06 -0.66
C VAL A 83 28.37 -17.90 0.29
N LEU A 84 28.14 -17.61 1.58
CA LEU A 84 29.23 -17.58 2.57
C LEU A 84 29.89 -18.93 2.78
N LEU A 85 29.11 -20.02 2.80
CA LEU A 85 29.66 -21.37 2.92
C LEU A 85 30.47 -21.73 1.67
N LEU A 86 29.94 -21.43 0.47
CA LEU A 86 30.67 -21.60 -0.79
C LEU A 86 32.01 -20.87 -0.76
N LYS A 87 32.00 -19.61 -0.31
CA LYS A 87 33.22 -18.81 -0.15
C LYS A 87 34.23 -19.50 0.78
N LYS A 88 33.79 -20.12 1.86
CA LYS A 88 34.69 -20.86 2.78
C LYS A 88 35.32 -22.06 2.09
N TYR A 89 34.56 -22.86 1.35
CA TYR A 89 35.08 -24.01 0.61
C TYR A 89 36.11 -23.57 -0.44
N ALA A 90 35.76 -22.59 -1.25
CA ALA A 90 36.66 -22.05 -2.28
C ALA A 90 37.95 -21.46 -1.70
N LYS A 91 37.87 -20.76 -0.56
CA LYS A 91 39.06 -20.25 0.15
C LYS A 91 39.97 -21.37 0.63
N ARG A 92 39.43 -22.47 1.17
CA ARG A 92 40.23 -23.63 1.61
C ARG A 92 40.91 -24.32 0.43
N ALA A 93 40.26 -24.30 -0.74
CA ALA A 93 40.76 -24.87 -1.98
C ALA A 93 41.66 -23.92 -2.82
N ASN A 94 41.98 -22.72 -2.32
CA ASN A 94 42.70 -21.68 -3.08
C ASN A 94 42.06 -21.35 -4.45
N VAL A 95 40.73 -21.43 -4.56
CA VAL A 95 39.96 -21.01 -5.73
C VAL A 95 39.62 -19.52 -5.59
N ASP A 96 39.87 -18.72 -6.64
CA ASP A 96 39.51 -17.31 -6.62
C ASP A 96 37.99 -17.14 -6.65
N VAL A 97 37.46 -16.55 -5.58
CA VAL A 97 36.05 -16.27 -5.40
C VAL A 97 35.84 -14.89 -4.76
N SER A 98 36.68 -13.94 -5.15
CA SER A 98 36.66 -12.55 -4.66
C SER A 98 35.25 -11.92 -4.73
N MET A 99 34.45 -12.27 -5.75
CA MET A 99 33.07 -11.79 -5.92
C MET A 99 32.08 -12.24 -4.82
N LEU A 100 32.27 -13.44 -4.23
CA LEU A 100 31.25 -14.05 -3.36
C LEU A 100 31.02 -13.28 -2.05
N GLN A 101 32.02 -12.55 -1.54
CA GLN A 101 31.83 -11.74 -0.34
C GLN A 101 30.89 -10.58 -0.60
N GLU A 102 31.08 -9.87 -1.71
CA GLU A 102 30.25 -8.73 -2.06
C GLU A 102 28.84 -9.18 -2.41
N THR A 103 28.70 -10.29 -3.15
CA THR A 103 27.41 -10.95 -3.41
C THR A 103 26.65 -11.24 -2.11
N ALA A 104 27.30 -11.85 -1.10
CA ALA A 104 26.66 -12.15 0.18
C ALA A 104 26.25 -10.89 0.96
N ASN A 105 27.06 -9.83 0.90
CA ASN A 105 26.77 -8.54 1.54
C ASN A 105 25.54 -7.88 0.92
N GLN A 106 25.46 -7.84 -0.41
CA GLN A 106 24.35 -7.27 -1.14
C GLN A 106 23.02 -8.00 -0.86
N LEU A 107 23.04 -9.34 -0.81
CA LEU A 107 21.87 -10.13 -0.41
C LEU A 107 21.37 -9.78 1.00
N ARG A 108 22.27 -9.57 1.97
CA ARG A 108 21.90 -9.11 3.33
C ARG A 108 21.39 -7.69 3.36
N ALA A 109 21.94 -6.84 2.49
CA ALA A 109 21.48 -5.47 2.29
C ALA A 109 20.16 -5.39 1.50
N LYS A 110 19.53 -6.53 1.18
CA LYS A 110 18.26 -6.63 0.45
C LYS A 110 18.35 -6.13 -1.00
N ASN A 111 19.55 -6.07 -1.57
CA ASN A 111 19.78 -5.91 -2.99
C ASN A 111 19.85 -7.31 -3.62
N VAL A 112 18.85 -7.65 -4.44
CA VAL A 112 18.65 -9.03 -4.90
C VAL A 112 19.09 -9.20 -6.36
N GLU A 113 18.91 -8.17 -7.18
CA GLU A 113 19.15 -8.18 -8.62
C GLU A 113 20.62 -8.39 -8.98
N THR A 114 21.52 -7.65 -8.31
CA THR A 114 22.95 -7.72 -8.61
C THR A 114 23.53 -9.08 -8.21
N PRO A 115 23.27 -9.58 -6.98
CA PRO A 115 23.71 -10.93 -6.59
C PRO A 115 23.17 -12.06 -7.44
N ILE A 116 21.91 -12.01 -7.86
CA ILE A 116 21.32 -13.00 -8.77
C ILE A 116 22.16 -13.12 -10.05
N LYS A 117 22.44 -11.98 -10.69
CA LYS A 117 23.21 -11.95 -11.92
C LYS A 117 24.63 -12.47 -11.69
N THR A 118 25.31 -11.96 -10.67
CA THR A 118 26.68 -12.39 -10.34
C THR A 118 26.77 -13.89 -10.09
N LEU A 119 25.80 -14.48 -9.39
CA LEU A 119 25.80 -15.92 -9.13
C LEU A 119 25.48 -16.75 -10.37
N ARG A 120 24.56 -16.31 -11.24
CA ARG A 120 24.32 -16.98 -12.53
C ARG A 120 25.58 -17.02 -13.38
N ASP A 121 26.27 -15.88 -13.49
CA ASP A 121 27.47 -15.75 -14.31
C ASP A 121 28.65 -16.56 -13.71
N ALA A 122 28.74 -16.64 -12.39
CA ALA A 122 29.80 -17.36 -11.69
C ALA A 122 29.56 -18.88 -11.60
N LEU A 123 28.31 -19.36 -11.70
CA LEU A 123 27.98 -20.76 -11.46
C LEU A 123 28.74 -21.75 -12.37
N PRO A 124 28.91 -21.51 -13.69
CA PRO A 124 29.68 -22.42 -14.55
C PRO A 124 31.14 -22.57 -14.11
N TYR A 125 31.78 -21.46 -13.72
CA TYR A 125 33.13 -21.47 -13.19
C TYR A 125 33.21 -22.26 -11.88
N LEU A 126 32.31 -21.98 -10.93
CA LEU A 126 32.24 -22.66 -9.64
C LEU A 126 32.01 -24.17 -9.80
N THR A 127 31.18 -24.58 -10.76
CA THR A 127 30.95 -25.99 -11.11
C THR A 127 32.21 -26.62 -11.69
N SER A 128 32.91 -25.97 -12.61
CA SER A 128 34.18 -26.49 -13.15
C SER A 128 35.29 -26.62 -12.10
N ALA A 129 35.25 -25.76 -11.07
CA ALA A 129 36.20 -25.76 -9.96
C ALA A 129 35.76 -26.67 -8.79
N ALA A 130 34.59 -27.31 -8.87
CA ALA A 130 34.00 -28.06 -7.77
C ALA A 130 34.91 -29.17 -7.25
N ASN A 131 35.59 -29.90 -8.16
CA ASN A 131 36.51 -30.98 -7.81
C ASN A 131 37.73 -30.52 -6.98
N LYS A 132 38.05 -29.22 -6.98
CA LYS A 132 39.13 -28.65 -6.15
C LYS A 132 38.65 -28.36 -4.73
N MET A 133 37.34 -28.26 -4.52
CA MET A 133 36.71 -27.92 -3.25
C MET A 133 36.30 -29.20 -2.50
N GLU A 134 37.27 -30.03 -2.10
CA GLU A 134 37.03 -31.35 -1.49
C GLU A 134 36.16 -31.30 -0.22
N ASP A 135 36.25 -30.22 0.56
CA ASP A 135 35.42 -30.01 1.76
C ASP A 135 33.95 -29.63 1.44
N MET A 136 33.62 -29.35 0.18
CA MET A 136 32.27 -29.00 -0.24
C MET A 136 31.44 -30.28 -0.38
N PRO A 137 30.27 -30.37 0.29
CA PRO A 137 29.41 -31.53 0.13
C PRO A 137 28.97 -31.74 -1.31
N ASP A 138 28.73 -33.01 -1.68
CA ASP A 138 28.10 -33.35 -2.94
C ASP A 138 26.79 -32.57 -3.13
N ASN A 139 26.53 -32.18 -4.39
CA ASN A 139 25.31 -31.46 -4.78
C ASN A 139 25.11 -30.11 -4.05
N PHE A 140 26.15 -29.55 -3.41
CA PHE A 140 26.03 -28.26 -2.71
C PHE A 140 25.64 -27.12 -3.65
N LEU A 141 26.22 -27.07 -4.85
CA LEU A 141 25.93 -26.04 -5.85
C LEU A 141 24.51 -26.12 -6.39
N ASP A 142 23.88 -27.30 -6.36
CA ASP A 142 22.50 -27.50 -6.82
C ASP A 142 21.47 -26.74 -5.97
N LYS A 143 21.87 -26.30 -4.77
CA LYS A 143 21.03 -25.47 -3.89
C LYS A 143 20.91 -24.02 -4.36
N ILE A 144 21.85 -23.55 -5.19
CA ILE A 144 21.96 -22.13 -5.57
C ILE A 144 20.93 -21.77 -6.63
N LEU A 145 20.82 -22.56 -7.70
CA LEU A 145 19.94 -22.24 -8.83
C LEU A 145 18.45 -22.18 -8.46
N PRO A 146 17.88 -23.12 -7.67
CA PRO A 146 16.49 -23.03 -7.21
C PRO A 146 16.20 -21.76 -6.40
N LEU A 147 17.15 -21.32 -5.56
CA LEU A 147 17.00 -20.09 -4.79
C LEU A 147 17.07 -18.83 -5.66
N ILE A 148 17.95 -18.82 -6.66
CA ILE A 148 17.98 -17.75 -7.68
C ILE A 148 16.62 -17.66 -8.37
N THR A 149 16.10 -18.77 -8.90
CA THR A 149 14.80 -18.79 -9.58
C THR A 149 13.66 -18.37 -8.66
N SER A 150 13.67 -18.80 -7.40
CA SER A 150 12.67 -18.37 -6.41
C SER A 150 12.72 -16.86 -6.17
N LEU A 151 13.91 -16.26 -6.07
CA LEU A 151 14.05 -14.81 -5.88
C LEU A 151 13.61 -14.02 -7.13
N GLU A 152 13.91 -14.50 -8.33
CA GLU A 152 13.45 -13.90 -9.60
C GLU A 152 11.91 -13.88 -9.69
N ASN A 153 11.27 -15.00 -9.34
CA ASN A 153 9.82 -15.11 -9.30
C ASN A 153 9.20 -14.15 -8.27
N LEU A 154 9.76 -14.10 -7.06
CA LEU A 154 9.29 -13.19 -6.02
C LEU A 154 9.46 -11.72 -6.40
N ASN A 155 10.55 -11.36 -7.08
CA ASN A 155 10.77 -10.00 -7.56
C ASN A 155 9.77 -9.61 -8.67
N THR A 156 9.52 -10.53 -9.60
CA THR A 156 8.51 -10.34 -10.65
C THR A 156 7.12 -10.16 -10.07
N GLU A 157 6.76 -11.00 -9.08
CA GLU A 157 5.47 -10.92 -8.40
C GLU A 157 5.34 -9.62 -7.58
N GLN A 158 6.39 -9.19 -6.89
CA GLN A 158 6.39 -7.91 -6.18
C GLN A 158 6.13 -6.75 -7.16
N ASN A 159 6.79 -6.74 -8.33
CA ASN A 159 6.56 -5.75 -9.37
C ASN A 159 5.12 -5.77 -9.91
N ARG A 160 4.56 -6.96 -10.14
CA ARG A 160 3.16 -7.14 -10.55
C ARG A 160 2.20 -6.53 -9.53
N LEU A 161 2.35 -6.88 -8.26
CA LEU A 161 1.54 -6.37 -7.15
C LEU A 161 1.69 -4.85 -6.99
N MET A 162 2.89 -4.29 -7.19
CA MET A 162 3.11 -2.83 -7.14
C MET A 162 2.38 -2.12 -8.28
N ASN A 163 2.39 -2.67 -9.49
CA ASN A 163 1.69 -2.10 -10.64
C ASN A 163 0.17 -2.16 -10.46
N GLU A 164 -0.35 -3.27 -9.94
CA GLU A 164 -1.77 -3.40 -9.58
C GLU A 164 -2.17 -2.37 -8.50
N GLY A 165 -1.30 -2.13 -7.52
CA GLY A 165 -1.55 -1.14 -6.48
C GLY A 165 -1.59 0.29 -7.01
N LYS A 166 -0.71 0.61 -7.97
CA LYS A 166 -0.75 1.89 -8.69
C LYS A 166 -2.04 2.05 -9.48
N LYS A 167 -2.50 0.99 -10.16
CA LYS A 167 -3.77 0.99 -10.89
C LYS A 167 -4.95 1.30 -9.96
N ILE A 168 -5.09 0.57 -8.86
CA ILE A 168 -6.15 0.81 -7.86
C ILE A 168 -6.07 2.24 -7.32
N SER A 169 -4.88 2.74 -7.01
CA SER A 169 -4.71 4.12 -6.52
C SER A 169 -5.14 5.15 -7.56
N ASN A 170 -4.80 4.94 -8.83
CA ASN A 170 -5.16 5.84 -9.92
C ASN A 170 -6.66 5.84 -10.19
N GLU A 171 -7.33 4.69 -10.11
CA GLU A 171 -8.78 4.55 -10.27
C GLU A 171 -9.54 5.17 -9.09
N ARG A 172 -9.03 5.05 -7.86
CA ARG A 172 -9.67 5.62 -6.66
C ARG A 172 -9.51 7.14 -6.55
N LYS A 173 -8.39 7.70 -7.00
CA LYS A 173 -8.12 9.14 -6.90
C LYS A 173 -9.26 10.02 -7.44
N PRO A 174 -9.79 9.83 -8.66
CA PRO A 174 -10.90 10.64 -9.17
C PRO A 174 -12.20 10.43 -8.38
N ILE A 175 -12.49 9.22 -7.90
CA ILE A 175 -13.68 8.92 -7.10
C ILE A 175 -13.71 9.77 -5.82
N TYR A 176 -12.63 9.72 -5.04
CA TYR A 176 -12.56 10.46 -3.77
C TYR A 176 -12.41 11.97 -3.99
N LYS A 177 -11.78 12.41 -5.09
CA LYS A 177 -11.76 13.82 -5.48
C LYS A 177 -13.16 14.34 -5.79
N ASN A 178 -13.96 13.56 -6.51
CA ASN A 178 -15.34 13.91 -6.83
C ASN A 178 -16.21 13.97 -5.56
N LEU A 179 -16.11 12.96 -4.69
CA LEU A 179 -16.82 12.96 -3.42
C LEU A 179 -16.46 14.17 -2.54
N TYR A 180 -15.16 14.50 -2.44
CA TYR A 180 -14.71 15.68 -1.70
C TYR A 180 -15.26 16.99 -2.26
N LYS A 181 -15.39 17.09 -3.59
CA LYS A 181 -15.99 18.26 -4.24
C LYS A 181 -17.43 18.45 -3.74
N TYR A 182 -18.26 17.41 -3.79
CA TYR A 182 -19.63 17.48 -3.26
C TYR A 182 -19.69 17.84 -1.78
N ILE A 183 -18.87 17.19 -0.95
CA ILE A 183 -18.78 17.50 0.49
C ILE A 183 -18.48 18.99 0.70
N SER A 184 -17.49 19.52 -0.01
CA SER A 184 -17.05 20.91 0.14
C SER A 184 -18.12 21.89 -0.33
N GLU A 185 -18.69 21.67 -1.52
CA GLU A 185 -19.73 22.54 -2.10
C GLU A 185 -20.97 22.60 -1.20
N ILE A 186 -21.48 21.46 -0.72
CA ILE A 186 -22.66 21.41 0.15
C ILE A 186 -22.35 22.04 1.52
N ALA A 187 -21.17 21.73 2.09
CA ALA A 187 -20.76 22.31 3.37
C ALA A 187 -20.64 23.83 3.31
N ASP A 188 -20.06 24.37 2.23
CA ASP A 188 -19.93 25.81 2.03
C ASP A 188 -21.28 26.49 1.84
N ALA A 189 -22.15 25.94 0.98
CA ALA A 189 -23.51 26.44 0.79
C ALA A 189 -24.34 26.39 2.08
N GLY A 190 -24.31 25.29 2.81
CA GLY A 190 -25.06 25.13 4.07
C GLY A 190 -24.60 26.10 5.16
N LYS A 191 -23.29 26.38 5.25
CA LYS A 191 -22.78 27.41 6.17
C LYS A 191 -23.27 28.82 5.83
N ILE A 192 -23.49 29.12 4.54
CA ILE A 192 -24.01 30.40 4.07
C ILE A 192 -25.50 30.51 4.42
N ILE A 193 -26.30 29.51 4.02
CA ILE A 193 -27.75 29.47 4.26
C ILE A 193 -28.05 29.56 5.76
N TYR A 194 -27.29 28.84 6.58
CA TYR A 194 -27.54 28.73 8.02
C TYR A 194 -26.59 29.55 8.88
N LYS A 195 -26.04 30.66 8.37
CA LYS A 195 -24.99 31.45 9.04
C LYS A 195 -25.26 31.73 10.53
N ASP A 196 -26.52 31.99 10.86
CA ASP A 196 -27.00 32.39 12.20
C ASP A 196 -27.94 31.33 12.83
N SER A 197 -27.91 30.09 12.31
CA SER A 197 -28.71 28.95 12.78
C SER A 197 -27.84 27.84 13.35
N TYR A 198 -28.39 27.06 14.29
CA TYR A 198 -27.73 25.87 14.85
C TYR A 198 -27.36 24.84 13.76
N LYS A 199 -28.14 24.81 12.65
CA LYS A 199 -27.92 23.95 11.49
C LYS A 199 -26.55 24.15 10.84
N LYS A 200 -25.91 25.33 10.99
CA LYS A 200 -24.54 25.59 10.51
C LYS A 200 -23.53 24.52 10.94
N SER A 201 -23.69 24.00 12.15
CA SER A 201 -22.79 22.99 12.70
C SER A 201 -22.85 21.66 11.93
N GLU A 202 -23.99 21.37 11.28
CA GLU A 202 -24.23 20.18 10.45
C GLU A 202 -23.55 20.28 9.08
N TYR A 203 -23.14 21.50 8.69
CA TYR A 203 -22.39 21.79 7.45
C TYR A 203 -20.96 22.23 7.71
N THR A 204 -20.49 22.15 8.96
CA THR A 204 -19.11 22.49 9.32
C THR A 204 -18.28 21.21 9.40
N ILE A 205 -17.45 20.94 8.38
CA ILE A 205 -16.68 19.69 8.24
C ILE A 205 -15.91 19.33 9.53
N SER A 206 -15.26 20.29 10.19
CA SER A 206 -14.52 20.03 11.43
C SER A 206 -15.43 19.57 12.59
N LYS A 207 -16.67 20.07 12.67
CA LYS A 207 -17.66 19.66 13.67
C LYS A 207 -18.22 18.28 13.35
N ILE A 208 -18.50 18.00 12.08
CA ILE A 208 -18.94 16.67 11.63
C ILE A 208 -17.84 15.65 11.89
N LEU A 209 -16.59 15.97 11.55
CA LEU A 209 -15.44 15.10 11.77
C LEU A 209 -15.24 14.77 13.26
N ALA A 210 -15.41 15.75 14.15
CA ALA A 210 -15.38 15.51 15.59
C ALA A 210 -16.47 14.52 16.05
N ARG A 211 -17.68 14.59 15.48
CA ARG A 211 -18.78 13.64 15.75
C ARG A 211 -18.48 12.24 15.22
N VAL A 212 -17.89 12.13 14.02
CA VAL A 212 -17.48 10.84 13.46
C VAL A 212 -16.41 10.19 14.33
N GLN A 213 -15.39 10.95 14.74
CA GLN A 213 -14.26 10.43 15.51
C GLN A 213 -14.61 10.08 16.97
N SER A 214 -15.50 10.84 17.61
CA SER A 214 -16.01 10.51 18.96
C SER A 214 -16.76 9.18 18.96
N LYS A 215 -17.67 8.96 18.00
CA LYS A 215 -18.36 7.67 17.85
C LYS A 215 -17.41 6.49 17.66
N VAL A 216 -16.33 6.67 16.88
CA VAL A 216 -15.32 5.62 16.69
C VAL A 216 -14.57 5.28 17.99
N LYS A 217 -14.33 6.28 18.85
CA LYS A 217 -13.67 6.07 20.14
C LYS A 217 -14.56 5.29 21.10
N ASP A 218 -15.84 5.66 21.21
CA ASP A 218 -16.80 5.01 22.11
C ASP A 218 -17.07 3.55 21.74
N LEU A 219 -16.90 3.16 20.46
CA LEU A 219 -17.01 1.78 20.01
C LEU A 219 -15.81 0.93 20.42
N LYS A 220 -14.59 1.50 20.41
CA LYS A 220 -13.36 0.79 20.79
C LYS A 220 -13.19 0.61 22.29
N GLU A 221 -13.85 1.43 23.11
CA GLU A 221 -13.85 1.28 24.57
C GLU A 221 -14.89 0.27 25.07
N LYS A 222 -15.71 -0.28 24.15
CA LYS A 222 -16.75 -1.30 24.43
C LYS A 222 -16.41 -2.69 23.90
N GLU A 223 -15.26 -2.84 23.23
CA GLU A 223 -14.66 -4.12 22.80
C GLU A 223 -13.51 -4.49 23.73
#